data_AF-A0A7G5LNX6-F1
#
_entry.id   AF-A0A7G5LNX6-F1
#
_cell.length_a   1.000
_cell.length_b   1.000
_cell.length_c   1.000
_cell.angle_alpha   90.00
_cell.angle_beta   90.00
_cell.angle_gamma   90.00
#
_symmetry.space_group_name_H-M   'P 1'
#
loop_
_entity.id
_entity.type
_entity.pdbx_description
1 polymer ?
#
loop_
_entity_poly.entity_id
_entity_poly.type
_entity_poly.pdbx_seq_one_letter_code
_entity_poly.pdbx_strand_id
1 'polypeptide(L)'
;MKGNFAVFGSDAHTERLPTIDELYSVAAASPADPPRSNGSSGKTAKAFATLDLFANWKPETGPLAGTQIQAGIDNVFNADFRENLAYDRSSGRTFKISLSKQFDY
;
A
#
# COMPACT_ATOMS: atom_id res chain seq x y z
N MET A 1 20.90 18.15 23.00
CA MET A 1 20.63 16.87 22.33
C MET A 1 21.14 17.02 20.90
N LYS A 2 22.19 16.31 20.52
CA LYS A 2 22.68 16.24 19.13
C LYS A 2 22.44 14.83 18.59
N GLY A 3 21.95 14.73 17.37
CA GLY A 3 21.55 13.49 16.73
C GLY A 3 20.98 13.74 15.34
N ASN A 4 21.18 12.80 14.43
CA ASN A 4 20.73 12.91 13.05
C ASN A 4 19.32 12.32 12.96
N PHE A 5 18.37 13.14 12.53
CA PHE A 5 16.98 12.76 12.32
C PHE A 5 16.60 13.03 10.87
N ALA A 6 15.92 12.08 10.25
CA ALA A 6 15.43 12.22 8.89
C ALA A 6 14.06 11.54 8.75
N VAL A 7 13.16 12.18 8.01
CA VAL A 7 11.83 11.65 7.67
C VAL A 7 11.72 11.63 6.16
N PHE A 8 11.21 10.52 5.64
CA PHE A 8 11.02 10.29 4.23
C PHE A 8 9.63 9.69 4.00
N GLY A 9 9.09 9.87 2.81
CA GLY A 9 7.80 9.32 2.42
C GLY A 9 7.72 9.09 0.93
N SER A 10 6.80 8.22 0.52
CA SER A 10 6.51 7.91 -0.88
C SER A 10 5.01 7.75 -1.09
N ASP A 11 4.51 8.28 -2.21
CA ASP A 11 3.15 8.07 -2.67
C ASP A 11 3.18 7.26 -3.96
N ALA A 12 2.30 6.27 -4.06
CA ALA A 12 2.14 5.47 -5.26
C ALA A 12 0.67 5.50 -5.69
N HIS A 13 0.42 5.93 -6.93
CA HIS A 13 -0.88 5.88 -7.55
C HIS A 13 -0.87 4.86 -8.69
N THR A 14 -1.79 3.90 -8.64
CA THR A 14 -1.89 2.85 -9.64
C THR A 14 -3.25 2.93 -10.32
N GLU A 15 -3.22 3.26 -11.60
CA GLU A 15 -4.39 3.14 -12.48
C GLU A 15 -4.43 1.75 -13.10
N ARG A 16 -5.65 1.23 -13.27
CA ARG A 16 -5.89 -0.08 -13.88
C ARG A 16 -6.65 0.08 -15.19
N LEU A 17 -6.17 -0.61 -16.22
CA LEU A 17 -6.93 -0.83 -17.44
C LEU A 17 -8.00 -1.91 -17.24
N PRO A 18 -9.21 -1.74 -17.81
CA PRO A 18 -10.27 -2.74 -17.71
C PRO A 18 -9.82 -4.06 -18.32
N THR A 19 -10.23 -5.19 -17.72
CA THR A 19 -10.00 -6.52 -18.31
C THR A 19 -10.97 -6.78 -19.46
N ILE A 20 -10.62 -7.74 -20.33
CA ILE A 20 -11.45 -8.14 -21.47
C ILE A 20 -12.87 -8.55 -21.00
N ASP A 21 -12.96 -9.32 -19.91
CA ASP A 21 -14.24 -9.75 -19.34
C ASP A 21 -15.08 -8.58 -18.80
N GLU A 22 -14.42 -7.53 -18.28
CA GLU A 22 -15.11 -6.31 -17.86
C GLU A 22 -15.62 -5.53 -19.07
N LEU A 23 -14.82 -5.41 -20.13
CA LEU A 23 -15.22 -4.74 -21.38
C LEU A 23 -16.40 -5.45 -22.06
N TYR A 24 -16.37 -6.78 -22.11
CA TYR A 24 -17.48 -7.58 -22.63
C TYR A 24 -18.70 -7.57 -21.71
N SER A 25 -18.53 -7.48 -20.39
CA SER A 25 -19.67 -7.33 -19.46
C SER A 25 -20.42 -6.01 -19.64
N VAL A 26 -19.77 -4.94 -20.09
CA VAL A 26 -20.46 -3.66 -20.41
C VAL A 26 -21.18 -3.74 -21.76
N ALA A 27 -20.57 -4.42 -22.75
CA ALA A 27 -21.14 -4.56 -24.09
C ALA A 27 -22.28 -5.60 -24.17
N ALA A 28 -22.27 -6.62 -23.30
CA ALA A 28 -23.27 -7.67 -23.25
C ALA A 28 -24.59 -7.28 -22.56
N ALA A 29 -24.72 -6.04 -22.06
CA ALA A 29 -26.02 -5.47 -21.65
C ALA A 29 -26.90 -5.20 -22.89
N SER A 30 -27.28 -6.28 -23.58
CA SER A 30 -28.18 -6.26 -24.73
C SER A 30 -29.64 -6.20 -24.26
N PRO A 31 -30.53 -5.45 -24.94
CA PRO A 31 -31.90 -5.20 -24.50
C PRO A 31 -32.87 -6.41 -24.61
N ALA A 32 -32.34 -7.63 -24.83
CA ALA A 32 -33.14 -8.83 -25.09
C ALA A 32 -33.06 -9.90 -23.97
N ASP A 33 -32.35 -9.65 -22.88
CA ASP A 33 -32.26 -10.61 -21.78
C ASP A 33 -33.44 -10.50 -20.79
N PRO A 34 -34.17 -11.60 -20.51
CA PRO A 34 -35.17 -11.63 -19.44
C PRO A 34 -34.49 -11.40 -18.08
N PRO A 35 -35.22 -10.94 -17.03
CA PRO A 35 -34.63 -10.53 -15.78
C PRO A 35 -34.09 -11.74 -15.01
N ARG A 36 -32.89 -12.20 -15.36
CA ARG A 36 -32.04 -12.93 -14.44
C ARG A 36 -31.67 -11.92 -13.37
N SER A 37 -31.85 -12.29 -12.10
CA SER A 37 -31.34 -11.51 -10.97
C SER A 37 -29.87 -11.18 -11.24
N ASN A 38 -29.65 -9.93 -11.64
CA ASN A 38 -28.44 -9.42 -12.25
C ASN A 38 -27.32 -9.39 -11.20
N GLY A 39 -26.67 -10.53 -11.01
CA GLY A 39 -25.54 -10.69 -10.10
C GLY A 39 -24.21 -10.25 -10.70
N SER A 40 -24.13 -9.96 -12.00
CA SER A 40 -22.92 -9.44 -12.63
C SER A 40 -22.88 -7.93 -12.48
N SER A 41 -22.52 -7.48 -11.28
CA SER A 41 -21.95 -6.15 -11.13
C SER A 41 -20.70 -6.09 -12.00
N GLY A 42 -20.79 -5.48 -13.19
CA GLY A 42 -19.64 -5.11 -14.01
C GLY A 42 -18.78 -4.11 -13.24
N LYS A 43 -18.00 -4.62 -12.28
CA LYS A 43 -17.11 -3.81 -11.46
C LYS A 43 -15.80 -3.71 -12.23
N THR A 44 -15.68 -2.68 -13.06
CA THR A 44 -14.36 -2.17 -13.42
C THR A 44 -13.58 -1.97 -12.11
N ALA A 45 -12.52 -2.75 -11.91
CA ALA A 45 -11.79 -2.66 -10.64
C ALA A 45 -11.18 -1.26 -10.50
N LYS A 46 -11.38 -0.69 -9.31
CA LYS A 46 -11.13 0.72 -8.99
C LYS A 46 -9.62 1.01 -8.94
N ALA A 47 -9.20 2.16 -9.48
CA ALA A 47 -7.86 2.69 -9.24
C ALA A 47 -7.61 2.89 -7.74
N PHE A 48 -6.37 2.73 -7.29
CA PHE A 48 -5.99 2.83 -5.89
C PHE A 48 -4.71 3.63 -5.72
N ALA A 49 -4.56 4.22 -4.52
CA ALA A 49 -3.36 4.94 -4.12
C ALA A 49 -2.96 4.49 -2.71
N THR A 50 -1.65 4.42 -2.47
CA THR A 50 -1.07 4.11 -1.17
C THR A 50 -0.02 5.14 -0.81
N LEU A 51 0.00 5.55 0.46
CA LEU A 51 1.01 6.43 1.04
C LEU A 51 1.82 5.63 2.06
N ASP A 52 3.13 5.68 1.93
CA ASP A 52 4.07 5.06 2.86
C ASP A 52 4.94 6.15 3.51
N LEU A 53 5.16 6.04 4.81
CA LEU A 53 5.96 6.98 5.60
C LEU A 53 7.00 6.24 6.43
N PHE A 54 8.22 6.76 6.48
CA PHE A 54 9.26 6.21 7.34
C PHE A 54 10.18 7.28 7.91
N ALA A 55 10.75 7.00 9.08
CA ALA A 55 11.63 7.89 9.79
C ALA A 55 12.83 7.12 10.32
N ASN A 56 13.99 7.75 10.22
CA ASN A 56 15.27 7.25 10.68
C ASN A 56 15.85 8.19 11.73
N TRP A 57 16.29 7.63 12.84
CA TRP A 57 16.90 8.38 13.92
C TRP A 57 18.20 7.70 14.39
N LYS A 58 19.27 8.48 14.43
CA LYS A 58 20.56 8.08 14.97
C LYS A 58 20.99 9.09 16.05
N PRO A 59 20.65 8.86 17.33
CA PRO A 59 21.14 9.68 18.42
C PRO A 59 22.67 9.60 18.53
N GLU A 60 23.33 10.75 18.68
CA GLU A 60 24.78 10.84 18.85
C GLU A 60 25.19 10.94 20.33
N THR A 61 24.25 11.28 21.20
CA THR A 61 24.52 11.57 22.62
C THR A 61 23.47 10.92 23.54
N GLY A 62 23.86 10.64 24.78
CA GLY A 62 22.98 10.01 25.78
C GLY A 62 22.96 8.47 25.70
N PRO A 63 22.05 7.80 26.44
CA PRO A 63 22.06 6.35 26.62
C PRO A 63 21.84 5.54 25.33
N LEU A 64 21.26 6.17 24.31
CA LEU A 64 21.01 5.56 23.01
C LEU A 64 22.10 5.88 21.98
N ALA A 65 23.16 6.62 22.34
CA ALA A 65 24.26 6.92 21.43
C ALA A 65 24.82 5.64 20.78
N GLY A 66 25.10 5.71 19.48
CA GLY A 66 25.56 4.56 18.68
C GLY A 66 24.45 3.59 18.24
N THR A 67 23.20 3.91 18.55
CA THR A 67 22.02 3.13 18.11
C THR A 67 21.41 3.78 16.87
N GLN A 68 20.98 2.97 15.90
CA GLN A 68 20.18 3.41 14.76
C GLN A 68 18.78 2.82 14.88
N ILE A 69 17.78 3.70 14.78
CA ILE A 69 16.36 3.40 14.92
C ILE A 69 15.70 3.75 13.59
N GLN A 70 14.88 2.84 13.08
CA GLN A 70 14.06 3.09 11.89
C GLN A 70 12.64 2.63 12.19
N ALA A 71 11.66 3.45 11.81
CA ALA A 71 10.24 3.11 11.94
C ALA A 71 9.52 3.52 10.66
N GLY A 72 8.52 2.73 10.26
CA GLY A 72 7.74 3.00 9.06
C GLY A 72 6.32 2.48 9.16
N ILE A 73 5.44 3.09 8.38
CA ILE A 73 4.06 2.69 8.18
C ILE A 73 3.84 2.63 6.67
N ASP A 74 3.56 1.43 6.17
CA ASP A 74 3.10 1.25 4.81
C ASP A 74 1.59 1.35 4.77
N ASN A 75 1.05 1.87 3.66
CA ASN A 75 -0.38 2.01 3.42
C ASN A 75 -1.07 2.74 4.59
N VAL A 76 -0.61 3.97 4.87
CA VAL A 76 -1.04 4.78 6.02
C VAL A 76 -2.57 4.89 6.10
N PHE A 77 -3.25 4.99 4.95
CA PHE A 77 -4.71 5.10 4.87
C PHE A 77 -5.45 3.75 4.87
N ASN A 78 -4.74 2.62 4.96
CA ASN A 78 -5.32 1.27 4.93
C ASN A 78 -6.22 1.04 3.71
N ALA A 79 -5.76 1.46 2.54
CA ALA A 79 -6.41 1.19 1.27
C ALA A 79 -6.48 -0.32 1.05
N ASP A 80 -7.68 -0.83 0.79
CA ASP A 80 -7.93 -2.19 0.36
C ASP A 80 -7.97 -2.23 -1.16
N PHE A 81 -7.04 -2.96 -1.76
CA PHE A 81 -6.91 -3.08 -3.21
C PHE A 81 -6.47 -4.50 -3.59
N ARG A 82 -6.68 -4.84 -4.87
CA ARG A 82 -6.19 -6.08 -5.47
C ARG A 82 -5.53 -5.75 -6.79
N GLU A 83 -4.30 -6.20 -6.99
CA GLU A 83 -3.64 -6.06 -8.28
C GLU A 83 -4.25 -6.99 -9.32
N ASN A 84 -4.06 -6.66 -10.61
CA ASN A 84 -4.76 -7.34 -11.71
C ASN A 84 -4.32 -8.81 -11.92
N LEU A 85 -3.24 -9.25 -11.27
CA LEU A 85 -2.70 -10.61 -11.35
C LEU A 85 -2.49 -11.24 -9.96
N ALA A 86 -2.80 -10.51 -8.88
CA ALA A 86 -2.76 -11.06 -7.54
C ALA A 86 -4.11 -11.70 -7.23
N TYR A 87 -4.08 -12.96 -6.78
CA TYR A 87 -5.28 -13.62 -6.25
C TYR A 87 -5.68 -12.99 -4.90
N ASP A 88 -4.67 -12.71 -4.08
CA ASP A 88 -4.82 -12.14 -2.75
C ASP A 88 -4.98 -10.62 -2.79
N ARG A 89 -5.75 -10.09 -1.84
CA ARG A 89 -5.87 -8.65 -1.59
C ARG A 89 -4.62 -8.12 -0.91
N SER A 90 -4.41 -6.81 -1.01
CA SER A 90 -3.36 -6.08 -0.28
C SER A 90 -3.37 -6.44 1.21
N SER A 91 -2.18 -6.50 1.82
CA SER A 91 -2.03 -6.80 3.25
C SER A 91 -2.55 -5.70 4.18
N GLY A 92 -3.10 -4.60 3.63
CA GLY A 92 -3.56 -3.45 4.41
C GLY A 92 -2.41 -2.65 4.99
N ARG A 93 -2.66 -1.94 6.10
CA ARG A 93 -1.65 -1.13 6.78
C ARG A 93 -0.64 -1.99 7.54
N THR A 94 0.64 -1.78 7.27
CA THR A 94 1.74 -2.54 7.87
C THR A 94 2.66 -1.61 8.65
N PHE A 95 2.97 -1.98 9.89
CA PHE A 95 3.92 -1.25 10.74
C PHE A 95 5.27 -1.94 10.73
N LYS A 96 6.34 -1.18 10.55
CA LYS A 96 7.73 -1.66 10.51
C LYS A 96 8.56 -0.95 11.55
N ILE A 97 9.40 -1.70 12.26
CA ILE A 97 10.38 -1.17 13.21
C ILE A 97 11.69 -1.94 13.09
N SER A 98 12.80 -1.22 13.15
CA SER A 98 14.14 -1.79 13.14
C SER A 98 15.03 -1.04 14.14
N LEU A 99 15.85 -1.81 14.84
CA LEU A 99 16.80 -1.32 15.83
C LEU A 99 18.15 -2.01 15.58
N SER A 100 19.21 -1.24 15.47
CA SER A 100 20.58 -1.77 15.43
C SER A 100 21.50 -0.96 16.35
N LYS A 101 22.43 -1.64 17.01
CA LYS A 101 23.45 -1.02 17.85
C LYS A 101 24.82 -1.53 17.42
N GLN A 102 25.72 -0.60 17.14
CA GLN A 102 27.11 -0.93 16.87
C GLN A 102 27.82 -1.20 18.20
N PHE A 103 28.59 -2.29 18.25
CA PHE A 103 29.47 -2.63 19.36
C PHE A 103 30.90 -2.64 18.82
N ASP A 104 31.81 -1.93 19.47
CA ASP A 104 33.24 -2.00 19.17
C ASP A 104 33.87 -3.09 20.06
N TYR A 105 34.89 -3.80 19.54
CA TYR A 105 35.66 -4.84 20.24
C TYR A 105 36.98 -4.29 20.76
#